data_AF-A0A8R2JUH7-F1
#
_entry.id   AF-A0A8R2JUH7-F1
#
_cell.length_a   1.000
_cell.length_b   1.000
_cell.length_c   1.000
_cell.angle_alpha   90.00
_cell.angle_beta   90.00
_cell.angle_gamma   90.00
#
_symmetry.space_group_name_H-M   'P 1'
#
loop_
_entity.id
_entity.type
_entity.pdbx_description
1 polymer ?
#
loop_
_entity_poly.entity_id
_entity_poly.type
_entity_poly.pdbx_seq_one_letter_code
_entity_poly.pdbx_strand_id
1 'polypeptide(L)'
;MSVKLGNEVGYSIRNEDCTSKCSIIKYMTDRTLHRELLSEPDLQSYSVMIVNEAHERTLHTDILFGLVKDVIWFRPDLKLLISSSTLDAQKFSEFFYNAPIFRIPGKYCLNFIISSCKY
;
A
#
# COMPACT_ATOMS: atom_id res chain seq x y z
N MET A 1 -18.32 -8.31 -1.17
CA MET A 1 -18.14 -9.02 -2.45
C MET A 1 -18.30 -10.50 -2.16
N SER A 2 -19.34 -11.16 -2.70
CA SER A 2 -19.60 -12.59 -2.49
C SER A 2 -19.00 -13.39 -3.64
N VAL A 3 -17.67 -13.47 -3.66
CA VAL A 3 -16.90 -13.94 -4.82
C VAL A 3 -16.00 -15.09 -4.41
N LYS A 4 -15.69 -15.99 -5.34
CA LYS A 4 -14.79 -17.11 -5.05
C LYS A 4 -13.35 -16.60 -4.91
N LEU A 5 -12.67 -17.02 -3.84
CA LEU A 5 -11.27 -16.71 -3.60
C LEU A 5 -10.40 -17.18 -4.78
N GLY A 6 -9.47 -16.33 -5.21
CA GLY A 6 -8.62 -16.56 -6.37
C GLY A 6 -9.22 -16.09 -7.70
N ASN A 7 -10.50 -15.73 -7.76
CA ASN A 7 -11.05 -15.00 -8.90
C ASN A 7 -10.79 -13.51 -8.72
N GLU A 8 -11.81 -12.71 -8.43
CA GLU A 8 -11.72 -11.23 -8.34
C GLU A 8 -10.92 -10.76 -7.12
N VAL A 9 -10.93 -11.54 -6.05
CA VAL A 9 -10.17 -11.28 -4.83
C VAL A 9 -9.23 -12.45 -4.57
N GLY A 10 -7.94 -12.17 -4.42
CA GLY A 10 -6.91 -13.17 -4.15
C GLY A 10 -5.93 -12.72 -3.08
N TYR A 11 -5.04 -13.61 -2.69
CA TYR A 11 -3.93 -13.30 -1.80
C TYR A 11 -2.63 -13.93 -2.29
N SER A 12 -1.50 -13.33 -1.91
CA SER A 12 -0.17 -13.86 -2.13
C SER A 12 0.66 -13.72 -0.87
N ILE A 13 0.96 -14.87 -0.26
CA ILE A 13 1.79 -14.98 0.93
C ILE A 13 3.01 -15.86 0.63
N ARG A 14 3.89 -16.05 1.61
CA ARG A 14 5.10 -16.85 1.38
C ARG A 14 4.72 -18.29 1.03
N ASN A 15 5.18 -18.75 -0.13
CA ASN A 15 5.00 -20.12 -0.66
C ASN A 15 3.56 -20.48 -1.06
N GLU A 16 2.65 -19.51 -1.07
CA GLU A 16 1.26 -19.75 -1.45
C GLU A 16 0.72 -18.52 -2.17
N ASP A 17 0.24 -18.75 -3.39
CA ASP A 17 -0.38 -17.72 -4.21
C ASP A 17 -1.75 -18.21 -4.68
N CYS A 18 -2.80 -17.52 -4.25
CA CYS A 18 -4.18 -17.74 -4.62
C CYS A 18 -4.69 -16.52 -5.38
N THR A 19 -3.99 -16.17 -6.46
CA THR A 19 -4.42 -15.17 -7.44
C THR A 19 -4.62 -15.80 -8.82
N SER A 20 -5.41 -15.13 -9.65
CA SER A 20 -5.55 -15.45 -11.07
C SER A 20 -5.42 -14.19 -11.91
N LYS A 21 -5.41 -14.36 -13.23
CA LYS A 21 -5.45 -13.22 -14.17
C LYS A 21 -6.71 -12.36 -14.03
N CYS A 22 -7.75 -12.87 -13.37
CA CYS A 22 -8.99 -12.16 -13.11
C CYS A 22 -8.98 -11.44 -11.75
N SER A 23 -7.91 -11.57 -10.96
CA SER A 23 -7.81 -10.92 -9.64
C SER A 23 -7.65 -9.41 -9.79
N ILE A 24 -8.62 -8.70 -9.23
CA ILE A 24 -8.68 -7.24 -9.20
C ILE A 24 -8.09 -6.72 -7.89
N ILE A 25 -8.32 -7.46 -6.79
CA ILE A 25 -7.80 -7.12 -5.46
C ILE A 25 -6.88 -8.25 -5.00
N LYS A 26 -5.63 -7.90 -4.71
CA LYS A 26 -4.61 -8.82 -4.21
C LYS A 26 -4.17 -8.40 -2.82
N TYR A 27 -4.45 -9.24 -1.83
CA TYR A 27 -3.88 -9.08 -0.49
C TYR A 27 -2.49 -9.71 -0.45
N MET A 28 -1.53 -9.04 0.17
CA MET A 28 -0.18 -9.56 0.25
C MET A 28 0.49 -9.15 1.56
N THR A 29 1.47 -9.95 1.97
CA THR A 29 2.36 -9.56 3.06
C THR A 29 3.41 -8.58 2.54
N ASP A 30 3.90 -7.69 3.40
CA ASP A 30 4.98 -6.74 3.08
C ASP A 30 6.19 -7.42 2.45
N ARG A 31 6.51 -8.63 2.90
CA ARG A 31 7.64 -9.41 2.38
C ARG A 31 7.40 -9.93 0.97
N THR A 32 6.16 -10.31 0.64
CA THR A 32 5.79 -10.70 -0.73
C THR A 32 5.87 -9.48 -1.64
N LEU A 33 5.31 -8.35 -1.21
CA LEU A 33 5.35 -7.09 -1.97
C LEU A 33 6.80 -6.62 -2.24
N HIS A 34 7.67 -6.69 -1.23
CA HIS A 34 9.08 -6.35 -1.40
C HIS A 34 9.74 -7.21 -2.49
N ARG A 35 9.47 -8.51 -2.52
CA ARG A 35 10.00 -9.39 -3.57
C ARG A 35 9.44 -9.06 -4.95
N GLU A 36 8.18 -8.70 -5.01
CA GLU A 36 7.52 -8.29 -6.25
C GLU A 36 8.15 -7.00 -6.81
N LEU A 37 8.44 -6.02 -5.94
CA LEU A 37 9.21 -4.81 -6.30
C LEU A 37 10.59 -5.09 -6.87
N LEU A 38 11.26 -6.17 -6.44
CA LEU A 38 12.56 -6.56 -7.03
C LEU A 38 12.41 -7.11 -8.45
N SER A 39 11.26 -7.70 -8.78
CA SER A 39 10.96 -8.22 -10.12
C SER A 39 10.33 -7.17 -11.03
N GLU A 40 9.50 -6.30 -10.48
CA GLU A 40 8.74 -5.26 -11.16
C GLU A 40 8.88 -3.94 -10.38
N PRO A 41 9.99 -3.22 -10.53
CA PRO A 41 10.30 -2.03 -9.72
C PRO A 41 9.30 -0.88 -9.93
N ASP A 42 8.68 -0.80 -11.10
CA ASP A 42 7.75 0.27 -11.46
C ASP A 42 6.30 0.01 -11.03
N LEU A 43 6.01 -1.19 -10.47
CA LEU A 43 4.66 -1.62 -10.08
C LEU A 43 3.60 -1.34 -11.17
N GLN A 44 3.89 -1.61 -12.44
CA GLN A 44 2.99 -1.37 -13.58
C GLN A 44 1.70 -2.18 -13.48
N SER A 45 1.76 -3.37 -12.88
CA SER A 45 0.61 -4.23 -12.62
C SER A 45 -0.42 -3.62 -11.66
N TYR A 46 -0.08 -2.54 -10.94
CA TYR A 46 -0.93 -1.92 -9.93
C TYR A 46 -1.24 -0.46 -10.26
N SER A 47 -2.51 -0.08 -10.18
CA SER A 47 -2.94 1.33 -10.25
C SER A 47 -3.10 1.96 -8.86
N VAL A 48 -3.38 1.15 -7.84
CA VAL A 48 -3.58 1.59 -6.46
C VAL A 48 -2.89 0.60 -5.53
N MET A 49 -2.11 1.12 -4.58
CA MET A 49 -1.50 0.34 -3.51
C MET A 49 -2.03 0.83 -2.16
N ILE A 50 -2.37 -0.11 -1.28
CA ILE A 50 -2.83 0.18 0.08
C ILE A 50 -1.86 -0.49 1.06
N VAL A 51 -1.22 0.30 1.92
CA VAL A 51 -0.39 -0.20 3.02
C VAL A 51 -1.17 -0.04 4.32
N ASN A 52 -1.50 -1.16 4.97
CA ASN A 52 -2.26 -1.16 6.22
C ASN A 52 -1.33 -1.27 7.44
N GLU A 53 -1.81 -0.83 8.60
CA GLU A 53 -1.10 -0.86 9.87
C GLU A 53 0.32 -0.27 9.85
N ALA A 54 0.52 0.82 9.10
CA ALA A 54 1.83 1.48 9.00
C ALA A 54 2.42 1.95 10.36
N HIS A 55 1.58 2.00 11.40
CA HIS A 55 1.97 2.29 12.77
C HIS A 55 2.82 1.19 13.44
N GLU A 56 2.83 -0.04 12.93
CA GLU A 56 3.68 -1.11 13.48
C GLU A 56 5.17 -0.91 13.20
N ARG A 57 5.52 -0.01 12.25
CA ARG A 57 6.89 0.41 11.95
C ARG A 57 7.85 -0.78 11.77
N THR A 58 7.41 -1.81 11.04
CA THR A 58 8.29 -2.94 10.75
C THR A 58 9.39 -2.53 9.76
N LEU A 59 10.54 -3.19 9.84
CA LEU A 59 11.67 -2.94 8.92
C LEU A 59 11.27 -3.11 7.45
N HIS A 60 10.40 -4.07 7.14
CA HIS A 60 9.94 -4.29 5.78
C HIS A 60 9.06 -3.15 5.28
N THR A 61 8.14 -2.65 6.13
CA THR A 61 7.28 -1.52 5.80
C THR A 61 8.07 -0.22 5.61
N ASP A 62 9.10 0.02 6.43
CA ASP A 62 9.94 1.22 6.31
C ASP A 62 10.79 1.21 5.02
N ILE A 63 11.39 0.08 4.66
CA ILE A 63 12.11 -0.07 3.39
C ILE A 63 11.14 0.08 2.21
N LEU A 64 9.94 -0.51 2.31
CA LEU A 64 8.91 -0.39 1.30
C LEU A 64 8.53 1.07 1.05
N PHE A 65 8.33 1.88 2.09
CA PHE A 65 8.03 3.30 1.92
C PHE A 65 9.16 4.08 1.25
N GLY A 66 10.42 3.74 1.54
CA GLY A 66 11.57 4.31 0.83
C GLY A 66 11.50 4.06 -0.67
N LEU A 67 11.33 2.80 -1.08
CA LEU A 67 11.24 2.41 -2.49
C LEU A 67 10.03 3.02 -3.19
N VAL A 68 8.87 2.92 -2.54
CA VAL A 68 7.58 3.37 -3.10
C VAL A 68 7.53 4.88 -3.26
N LYS A 69 8.22 5.64 -2.40
CA LYS A 69 8.32 7.10 -2.55
C LYS A 69 8.93 7.49 -3.89
N ASP A 70 10.00 6.80 -4.29
CA ASP A 70 10.66 7.03 -5.58
C ASP A 70 9.76 6.58 -6.76
N VAL A 71 9.05 5.46 -6.59
CA VAL A 71 8.11 4.96 -7.62
C VAL A 71 6.96 5.93 -7.84
N ILE A 72 6.33 6.47 -6.78
CA ILE A 72 5.21 7.42 -6.90
C ILE A 72 5.66 8.73 -7.55
N TRP A 73 6.90 9.14 -7.32
CA TRP A 73 7.47 10.31 -8.00
C TRP A 73 7.57 10.09 -9.52
N PHE A 74 7.95 8.89 -9.94
CA PHE A 74 8.07 8.53 -11.36
C PHE A 74 6.72 8.15 -12.02
N ARG A 75 5.80 7.56 -11.25
CA ARG A 75 4.50 7.03 -11.68
C ARG A 75 3.37 7.84 -11.04
N PRO A 76 3.00 9.02 -11.58
CA PRO A 76 1.92 9.85 -11.05
C PRO A 76 0.54 9.18 -11.17
N ASP A 77 0.42 8.15 -12.00
CA ASP A 77 -0.78 7.32 -12.14
C ASP A 77 -0.97 6.33 -10.98
N LEU A 78 0.10 5.96 -10.26
CA LEU A 78 0.04 5.10 -9.08
C LEU A 78 -0.48 5.89 -7.87
N LYS A 79 -1.57 5.39 -7.27
CA LYS A 79 -2.12 5.97 -6.03
C LYS A 79 -1.71 5.15 -4.82
N LEU A 80 -1.20 5.79 -3.79
CA LEU A 80 -0.85 5.17 -2.52
C LEU A 80 -1.83 5.60 -1.43
N LEU A 81 -2.40 4.62 -0.73
CA LEU A 81 -3.16 4.81 0.50
C LEU A 81 -2.40 4.18 1.66
N ILE A 82 -2.14 4.95 2.71
CA ILE A 82 -1.49 4.45 3.93
C ILE A 82 -2.50 4.55 5.07
N SER A 83 -2.74 3.44 5.76
CA SER A 83 -3.60 3.37 6.94
C SER A 83 -2.75 3.23 8.21
N SER A 84 -3.05 4.03 9.22
CA SER A 84 -2.38 4.04 10.53
C SER A 84 -3.38 4.30 11.66
N SER A 85 -3.28 3.53 12.75
CA SER A 85 -4.13 3.67 13.94
C SER A 85 -3.62 4.72 14.96
N THR A 86 -2.45 5.34 14.71
CA THR A 86 -1.79 6.25 15.66
C THR A 86 -1.71 7.69 15.12
N LEU A 87 -1.46 8.65 16.03
CA LEU A 87 -1.33 10.07 15.74
C LEU A 87 -0.13 10.43 14.83
N ASP A 88 0.76 9.49 14.54
CA ASP A 88 1.99 9.68 13.75
C ASP A 88 1.74 9.87 12.23
N ALA A 89 0.49 10.06 11.82
CA ALA A 89 0.12 10.36 10.44
C ALA A 89 0.80 11.62 9.87
N GLN A 90 1.18 12.58 10.73
CA GLN A 90 1.92 13.78 10.29
C GLN A 90 3.29 13.44 9.70
N LYS A 91 4.06 12.55 10.34
CA LYS A 91 5.38 12.15 9.84
C LYS A 91 5.29 11.48 8.47
N PHE A 92 4.27 10.66 8.27
CA PHE A 92 4.02 10.01 6.97
C PHE A 92 3.58 11.03 5.91
N SER A 93 2.74 12.01 6.27
CA SER A 93 2.38 13.11 5.37
C SER A 93 3.61 13.89 4.91
N GLU A 94 4.46 14.33 5.85
CA GLU A 94 5.72 15.03 5.56
C GLU A 94 6.65 14.16 4.69
N PHE A 95 6.76 12.86 5.00
CA PHE A 95 7.58 11.93 4.23
C PHE A 95 7.08 11.79 2.78
N PHE A 96 5.76 11.76 2.57
CA PHE A 96 5.11 11.67 1.26
C PHE A 96 4.64 13.04 0.74
N TYR A 97 5.56 14.02 0.68
CA TYR A 97 5.33 15.32 0.02
C TYR A 97 4.12 16.11 0.55
N ASN A 98 3.92 16.10 1.88
CA ASN A 98 2.77 16.71 2.55
C ASN A 98 1.41 16.16 2.06
N ALA A 99 1.36 14.84 1.80
CA ALA A 99 0.14 14.17 1.37
C ALA A 99 -1.03 14.43 2.33
N PRO A 100 -2.25 14.64 1.81
CA PRO A 100 -3.42 14.93 2.64
C PRO A 100 -3.72 13.79 3.63
N ILE A 101 -4.00 14.19 4.87
CA ILE A 101 -4.38 13.28 5.95
C ILE A 101 -5.89 13.31 6.12
N PHE A 102 -6.53 12.15 6.01
CA PHE A 102 -7.93 11.94 6.30
C PHE A 102 -8.05 11.23 7.65
N ARG A 103 -8.67 11.90 8.61
CA ARG A 103 -8.93 11.33 9.95
C ARG A 103 -10.37 10.83 10.00
N ILE A 104 -10.56 9.55 10.28
CA ILE A 104 -11.89 8.99 10.52
C ILE A 104 -12.15 9.00 12.03
N PRO A 105 -13.11 9.82 12.52
CA PRO A 105 -13.46 9.83 13.93
C PRO A 105 -14.14 8.50 14.32
N GLY A 106 -13.69 7.87 15.40
CA GLY A 106 -14.21 6.58 15.87
C GLY A 106 -13.56 6.12 17.18
N LYS A 107 -13.98 4.96 17.71
CA LYS A 107 -13.40 4.36 18.94
C LYS A 107 -11.91 4.02 18.81
N TYR A 108 -11.46 3.73 17.59
CA TYR A 108 -10.05 3.56 17.24
C TYR A 108 -9.74 4.61 16.17
N CYS A 109 -8.81 5.52 16.45
CA CYS A 109 -8.45 6.61 15.53
C CYS A 109 -7.74 6.02 14.31
N LEU A 110 -8.37 6.02 13.14
CA LEU A 110 -7.72 5.62 11.89
C LEU A 110 -7.41 6.86 11.05
N ASN A 111 -6.16 6.96 10.64
CA ASN A 111 -5.65 7.99 9.75
C ASN A 111 -5.29 7.36 8.41
N PHE A 112 -5.86 7.93 7.35
CA PHE A 112 -5.54 7.58 5.98
C PHE A 112 -4.71 8.69 5.35
N ILE A 113 -3.67 8.32 4.62
CA ILE A 113 -2.83 9.25 3.88
C ILE A 113 -2.92 8.86 2.43
N ILE A 114 -3.41 9.79 1.61
CA ILE A 114 -3.57 9.58 0.17
C ILE A 114 -2.43 10.30 -0.51
N SER A 115 -1.43 9.56 -0.97
CA SER A 115 -0.38 10.11 -1.82
C SER A 115 -0.72 9.82 -3.28
N SER A 116 -0.95 10.87 -4.05
CA SER A 116 -0.86 10.83 -5.51
C SER A 116 -0.02 12.02 -5.91
N CYS A 117 1.03 11.81 -6.70
CA CYS A 117 1.83 12.92 -7.20
C CYS A 117 0.98 13.73 -8.18
N LYS A 118 0.40 14.83 -7.71
CA LYS A 118 -0.17 15.88 -8.56
C LYS A 118 0.79 17.06 -8.51
N TYR A 119 1.29 17.42 -9.69
CA TYR A 119 2.00 18.66 -9.92
C TYR A 119 1.25 19.87 -9.34
#